data_AF-A0A3P7MT96-F1
#
_entry.id   AF-A0A3P7MT96-F1
#
_cell.length_a   1.000
_cell.length_b   1.000
_cell.length_c   1.000
_cell.angle_alpha   90.00
_cell.angle_beta   90.00
_cell.angle_gamma   90.00
#
_symmetry.space_group_name_H-M   'P 1'
#
loop_
_entity.id
_entity.type
_entity.pdbx_description
1 polymer ?
#
loop_
_entity_poly.entity_id
_entity_poly.type
_entity_poly.pdbx_seq_one_letter_code
_entity_poly.pdbx_strand_id
1 'polypeptide(L)'
;MCAFLNPPLTFCDFLNLEPASDRAVSEGSTSIPEELALTNGLLSESARKLRRLYNAQYRRLGDYSPQSLNGEYSLRPSQVELQSAYSLVNDLVSLVATVPPGAVVSRQAIRQQLGICDLPLAEVDVQNPNEAVSAT
;
A
#
# COMPACT_ATOMS: atom_id res chain seq x y z
N MET A 1 -2.21 -13.06 37.63
CA MET A 1 -1.30 -13.01 36.46
C MET A 1 -1.96 -12.11 35.42
N CYS A 2 -1.30 -11.04 35.02
CA CYS A 2 -1.86 -9.96 34.20
C CYS A 2 -2.19 -10.41 32.77
N ALA A 3 -3.24 -9.77 32.24
CA ALA A 3 -3.85 -9.98 30.94
C ALA A 3 -2.98 -9.52 29.75
N PHE A 4 -3.07 -10.24 28.62
CA PHE A 4 -2.83 -9.73 27.28
C PHE A 4 -3.87 -10.35 26.33
N LEU A 5 -5.10 -9.85 26.41
CA LEU A 5 -6.10 -10.04 25.35
C LEU A 5 -5.83 -8.95 24.30
N ASN A 6 -5.03 -9.27 23.29
CA ASN A 6 -5.02 -8.49 22.05
C ASN A 6 -6.15 -9.03 21.16
N PRO A 7 -7.18 -8.24 20.81
CA PRO A 7 -8.18 -8.68 19.87
C PRO A 7 -7.58 -8.77 18.45
N PRO A 8 -8.08 -9.66 17.58
CA PRO A 8 -7.70 -9.66 16.17
C PRO A 8 -8.18 -8.35 15.53
N LEU A 9 -7.28 -7.61 14.88
CA LEU A 9 -7.64 -6.42 14.12
C LEU A 9 -8.60 -6.80 12.99
N THR A 10 -9.90 -6.53 13.19
CA THR A 10 -10.94 -6.62 12.17
C THR A 10 -10.85 -5.42 11.25
N PHE A 11 -10.45 -5.66 10.00
CA PHE A 11 -10.34 -4.66 8.92
C PHE A 11 -11.70 -4.26 8.31
N CYS A 12 -12.82 -4.62 8.96
CA CYS A 12 -14.15 -4.61 8.32
C CYS A 12 -14.83 -3.23 8.24
N ASP A 13 -14.25 -2.15 8.76
CA ASP A 13 -14.92 -0.84 8.79
C ASP A 13 -14.61 0.06 7.57
N PHE A 14 -13.75 -0.36 6.63
CA PHE A 14 -13.28 0.52 5.53
C PHE A 14 -14.03 0.41 4.20
N LEU A 15 -15.13 -0.34 4.09
CA LEU A 15 -15.85 -0.53 2.81
C LEU A 15 -17.26 0.09 2.75
N ASN A 16 -17.59 1.05 3.59
CA ASN A 16 -18.81 1.85 3.41
C ASN A 16 -18.47 3.27 2.99
N LEU A 17 -18.31 3.48 1.68
CA LEU A 17 -18.53 4.80 1.09
C LEU A 17 -19.26 4.63 -0.25
N GLU A 18 -20.58 4.75 -0.16
CA GLU A 18 -21.51 5.05 -1.26
C GLU A 18 -21.00 6.23 -2.11
N PRO A 19 -20.97 6.15 -3.46
CA PRO A 19 -20.67 7.29 -4.29
C PRO A 19 -21.95 8.05 -4.64
N ALA A 20 -22.16 9.20 -4.00
CA ALA A 20 -23.20 10.16 -4.39
C ALA A 20 -22.77 11.01 -5.60
N SER A 21 -23.51 10.85 -6.70
CA SER A 21 -24.03 11.85 -7.66
C SER A 21 -23.10 12.86 -8.40
N ASP A 22 -23.05 12.67 -9.73
CA ASP A 22 -23.09 13.63 -10.87
C ASP A 22 -22.52 15.07 -10.78
N ARG A 23 -21.51 15.39 -11.62
CA ARG A 23 -21.67 16.20 -12.88
C ARG A 23 -20.35 16.55 -13.60
N ALA A 24 -20.26 16.05 -14.85
CA ALA A 24 -19.92 16.71 -16.13
C ALA A 24 -18.56 17.41 -16.42
N VAL A 25 -17.80 16.73 -17.31
CA VAL A 25 -17.15 17.18 -18.59
C VAL A 25 -15.92 18.11 -18.55
N SER A 26 -14.78 17.58 -19.03
CA SER A 26 -14.03 18.15 -20.18
C SER A 26 -13.05 17.12 -20.75
N GLU A 27 -13.07 16.95 -22.06
CA GLU A 27 -12.38 15.90 -22.83
C GLU A 27 -10.86 16.14 -22.95
N GLY A 28 -10.08 15.06 -22.81
CA GLY A 28 -8.64 15.05 -23.08
C GLY A 28 -7.98 13.74 -22.64
N SER A 29 -7.78 12.82 -23.59
CA SER A 29 -6.95 11.59 -23.49
C SER A 29 -7.48 10.45 -22.60
N THR A 30 -8.36 9.64 -23.18
CA THR A 30 -8.94 8.40 -22.64
C THR A 30 -7.96 7.21 -22.60
N SER A 31 -6.93 7.27 -21.75
CA SER A 31 -6.13 6.07 -21.38
C SER A 31 -5.72 6.02 -19.90
N ILE A 32 -5.80 7.14 -19.19
CA ILE A 32 -5.42 7.30 -17.79
C ILE A 32 -6.25 6.42 -16.80
N PRO A 33 -7.56 6.14 -17.01
CA PRO A 33 -8.35 5.37 -16.04
C PRO A 33 -7.95 3.89 -15.94
N GLU A 34 -7.57 3.27 -17.06
CA GLU A 34 -7.29 1.84 -17.15
C GLU A 34 -5.91 1.50 -16.56
N GLU A 35 -4.93 2.36 -16.81
CA GLU A 35 -3.58 2.24 -16.24
C GLU A 35 -3.59 2.44 -14.71
N LEU A 36 -4.38 3.41 -14.21
CA LEU A 36 -4.60 3.59 -12.77
C LEU A 36 -5.35 2.39 -12.13
N ALA A 37 -6.29 1.78 -12.84
CA ALA A 37 -7.00 0.60 -12.34
C ALA A 37 -6.07 -0.63 -12.27
N LEU A 38 -5.23 -0.84 -13.28
CA LEU A 38 -4.24 -1.92 -13.31
C LEU A 38 -3.21 -1.79 -12.19
N THR A 39 -2.69 -0.58 -11.98
CA THR A 39 -1.70 -0.30 -10.92
C THR A 39 -2.30 -0.48 -9.53
N ASN A 40 -3.53 0.00 -9.29
CA ASN A 40 -4.25 -0.24 -8.05
C ASN A 40 -4.54 -1.73 -7.80
N GLY A 41 -4.87 -2.48 -8.87
CA GLY A 41 -5.03 -3.93 -8.82
C GLY A 41 -3.75 -4.64 -8.40
N LEU A 42 -2.61 -4.28 -9.02
CA LEU A 42 -1.29 -4.81 -8.67
C LEU A 42 -0.86 -4.45 -7.25
N LEU A 43 -1.09 -3.22 -6.79
CA LEU A 43 -0.80 -2.81 -5.41
C LEU A 43 -1.64 -3.59 -4.40
N SER A 44 -2.94 -3.75 -4.67
CA SER A 44 -3.85 -4.49 -3.80
C SER A 44 -3.47 -5.97 -3.73
N GLU A 45 -3.11 -6.56 -4.86
CA GLU A 45 -2.65 -7.94 -4.93
C GLU A 45 -1.30 -8.12 -4.22
N SER A 46 -0.38 -7.18 -4.39
CA SER A 46 0.91 -7.15 -3.70
C SER A 46 0.71 -7.07 -2.19
N ALA A 47 -0.18 -6.19 -1.70
CA ALA A 47 -0.51 -6.09 -0.28
C ALA A 47 -1.09 -7.40 0.28
N ARG A 48 -1.95 -8.07 -0.49
CA ARG A 48 -2.51 -9.38 -0.13
C ARG A 48 -1.43 -10.46 -0.04
N LYS A 49 -0.51 -10.51 -1.01
CA LYS A 49 0.64 -11.43 -1.03
C LYS A 49 1.60 -11.17 0.13
N LEU A 50 1.91 -9.91 0.41
CA LEU A 50 2.72 -9.51 1.56
C LEU A 50 2.10 -9.96 2.89
N ARG A 51 0.79 -9.76 3.06
CA ARG A 51 0.08 -10.23 4.26
C ARG A 51 0.13 -11.76 4.40
N ARG A 52 -0.02 -12.50 3.30
CA ARG A 52 0.10 -13.97 3.30
C ARG A 52 1.51 -14.41 3.69
N LEU A 53 2.53 -13.78 3.13
CA LEU A 53 3.93 -14.05 3.44
C LEU A 53 4.22 -13.79 4.92
N TYR A 54 3.82 -12.62 5.44
CA TYR A 54 3.94 -12.27 6.85
C TYR A 54 3.28 -13.32 7.76
N ASN A 55 2.03 -13.71 7.47
CA ASN A 55 1.31 -14.69 8.28
C ASN A 55 1.94 -16.09 8.26
N ALA A 56 2.59 -16.47 7.15
CA ALA A 56 3.29 -17.74 7.04
C ALA A 56 4.60 -17.71 7.84
N GLN A 57 5.37 -16.63 7.71
CA GLN A 57 6.59 -16.40 8.49
C GLN A 57 6.30 -16.33 9.99
N TYR A 58 5.24 -15.61 10.39
CA TYR A 58 4.83 -15.50 11.79
C TYR A 58 4.48 -16.87 12.39
N ARG A 59 3.74 -17.70 11.65
CA ARG A 59 3.41 -19.06 12.09
C ARG A 59 4.65 -19.94 12.23
N ARG A 60 5.54 -19.91 11.24
CA ARG A 60 6.78 -20.71 11.25
C ARG A 60 7.71 -20.30 12.39
N LEU A 61 7.97 -19.00 12.53
CA LEU A 61 8.90 -18.48 13.53
C LEU A 61 8.33 -18.52 14.96
N GLY A 62 7.00 -18.54 15.09
CA GLY A 62 6.30 -18.69 16.37
C GLY A 62 6.03 -20.14 16.80
N ASP A 63 6.34 -21.14 15.97
CA ASP A 63 6.14 -22.56 16.31
C ASP A 63 7.36 -23.13 17.03
N TYR A 64 7.25 -23.19 18.36
CA TYR A 64 8.25 -23.78 19.26
C TYR A 64 7.87 -25.20 19.72
N SER A 65 6.98 -25.88 19.01
CA SER A 65 6.63 -27.26 19.34
C SER A 65 7.87 -28.18 19.24
N PRO A 66 7.95 -29.26 20.03
CA PRO A 66 9.07 -30.21 19.97
C PRO A 66 9.30 -30.79 18.56
N GLN A 67 8.21 -30.95 17.79
CA GLN A 67 8.24 -31.40 16.40
C GLN A 67 8.89 -30.35 15.49
N SER A 68 8.51 -29.08 15.64
CA SER A 68 9.11 -27.95 14.91
C SER A 68 10.61 -27.81 15.19
N LEU A 69 11.00 -27.90 16.46
CA LEU A 69 12.39 -27.76 16.91
C LEU A 69 13.29 -28.92 16.43
N ASN A 70 12.81 -30.16 16.54
CA ASN A 70 13.59 -31.33 16.10
C ASN A 70 13.69 -31.43 14.58
N GLY A 71 12.68 -30.94 13.86
CA GLY A 71 12.63 -30.96 12.40
C GLY A 71 13.17 -29.69 11.72
N GLU A 72 13.73 -28.74 12.49
CA GLU A 72 14.24 -27.46 11.98
C GLU A 72 13.21 -26.65 11.16
N TYR A 73 11.91 -26.88 11.40
CA TYR A 73 10.84 -26.28 10.60
C TYR A 73 10.77 -24.76 10.80
N SER A 74 11.17 -24.27 11.97
CA SER A 74 11.31 -22.83 12.21
C SER A 74 12.49 -22.19 11.47
N LEU A 75 13.51 -22.96 11.08
CA LEU A 75 14.73 -22.45 10.43
C LEU A 75 14.60 -22.35 8.91
N ARG A 76 13.76 -23.18 8.29
CA ARG A 76 13.62 -23.22 6.83
C ARG A 76 12.29 -22.66 6.35
N PRO A 77 12.28 -21.71 5.39
CA PRO A 77 11.04 -21.20 4.83
C PRO A 77 10.24 -22.32 4.17
N SER A 78 8.93 -22.31 4.38
CA SER A 78 8.02 -23.24 3.71
C SER A 78 7.91 -22.94 2.21
N GLN A 79 7.47 -23.93 1.43
CA GLN A 79 7.21 -23.74 -0.01
C GLN A 79 6.20 -22.61 -0.28
N VAL A 80 5.21 -22.45 0.60
CA VAL A 80 4.20 -21.38 0.51
C VAL A 80 4.82 -20.00 0.73
N GLU A 81 5.75 -19.87 1.68
CA GLU A 81 6.52 -18.63 1.86
C GLU A 81 7.33 -18.30 0.62
N LEU A 82 8.07 -19.26 0.09
CA LEU A 82 8.90 -19.07 -1.11
C LEU A 82 8.05 -18.63 -2.30
N GLN A 83 6.96 -19.35 -2.61
CA GLN A 83 6.07 -18.99 -3.71
C GLN A 83 5.44 -17.60 -3.53
N SER A 84 5.01 -17.27 -2.31
CA SER A 84 4.45 -15.95 -2.02
C SER A 84 5.49 -14.85 -2.17
N ALA A 85 6.73 -15.08 -1.74
CA ALA A 85 7.84 -14.15 -1.87
C ALA A 85 8.22 -13.92 -3.34
N TYR A 86 8.42 -14.97 -4.12
CA TYR A 86 8.73 -14.85 -5.56
C TYR A 86 7.62 -14.13 -6.32
N SER A 87 6.36 -14.49 -6.05
CA SER A 87 5.22 -13.86 -6.71
C SER A 87 5.08 -12.38 -6.32
N LEU A 88 5.32 -12.03 -5.05
CA LEU A 88 5.32 -10.64 -4.60
C LEU A 88 6.45 -9.83 -5.26
N VAL A 89 7.67 -10.36 -5.33
CA VAL A 89 8.80 -9.68 -5.95
C VAL A 89 8.53 -9.40 -7.42
N ASN A 90 7.95 -10.36 -8.15
CA ASN A 90 7.59 -10.15 -9.55
C ASN A 90 6.57 -9.01 -9.71
N ASP A 91 5.51 -8.98 -8.89
CA ASP A 91 4.52 -7.90 -8.94
C ASP A 91 5.16 -6.53 -8.66
N LEU A 92 6.04 -6.45 -7.65
CA LEU A 92 6.72 -5.20 -7.29
C LEU A 92 7.69 -4.73 -8.37
N VAL A 93 8.43 -5.65 -9.00
CA VAL A 93 9.31 -5.32 -10.13
C VAL A 93 8.50 -4.79 -11.31
N SER A 94 7.38 -5.44 -11.64
CA SER A 94 6.46 -4.95 -12.66
C SER A 94 5.91 -3.58 -12.32
N LEU A 95 5.59 -3.34 -11.05
CA LEU A 95 5.07 -2.05 -10.60
C LEU A 95 6.10 -0.93 -10.67
N VAL A 96 7.35 -1.17 -10.27
CA VAL A 96 8.43 -0.17 -10.36
C VAL A 96 8.79 0.14 -11.81
N ALA A 97 8.61 -0.80 -12.73
CA ALA A 97 8.83 -0.58 -14.16
C ALA A 97 7.76 0.30 -14.81
N THR A 98 6.54 0.34 -14.27
CA THR A 98 5.39 1.04 -14.88
C THR A 98 4.96 2.28 -14.12
N VAL A 99 5.24 2.36 -12.81
CA VAL A 99 4.71 3.41 -11.94
C VAL A 99 5.84 4.31 -11.44
N PRO A 100 5.79 5.63 -11.66
CA PRO A 100 6.75 6.56 -11.09
C PRO A 100 6.62 6.59 -9.55
N PRO A 101 7.71 6.80 -8.79
CA PRO A 101 7.68 6.72 -7.33
C PRO A 101 6.64 7.63 -6.67
N GLY A 102 6.41 8.82 -7.24
CA GLY A 102 5.42 9.79 -6.76
C GLY A 102 3.96 9.35 -6.92
N ALA A 103 3.69 8.35 -7.77
CA ALA A 103 2.34 7.79 -7.95
C ALA A 103 2.02 6.64 -6.98
N VAL A 104 3.04 6.00 -6.39
CA VAL A 104 2.86 4.90 -5.43
C VAL A 104 2.48 5.43 -4.04
N VAL A 105 2.97 6.62 -3.70
CA VAL A 105 2.82 7.18 -2.35
C VAL A 105 2.27 8.60 -2.41
N SER A 106 0.96 8.74 -2.22
CA SER A 106 0.37 10.07 -2.12
C SER A 106 0.68 10.68 -0.75
N ARG A 107 0.92 12.00 -0.73
CA ARG A 107 1.13 12.77 0.51
C ARG A 107 -0.03 12.56 1.49
N GLN A 108 -1.24 12.39 0.97
CA GLN A 108 -2.45 12.13 1.75
C GLN A 108 -2.45 10.74 2.37
N ALA A 109 -2.03 9.70 1.63
CA ALA A 109 -1.89 8.35 2.16
C ALA A 109 -0.84 8.29 3.29
N ILE A 110 0.31 8.97 3.13
CA ILE A 110 1.33 9.09 4.19
C ILE A 110 0.72 9.74 5.43
N ARG A 111 0.00 10.84 5.25
CA ARG A 111 -0.61 11.56 6.36
C ARG A 111 -1.64 10.73 7.11
N GLN A 112 -2.49 9.99 6.40
CA GLN A 112 -3.43 9.05 7.03
C GLN A 112 -2.70 7.97 7.83
N GLN A 113 -1.63 7.39 7.30
CA GLN A 113 -0.81 6.41 8.03
C GLN A 113 -0.13 7.02 9.27
N LEU A 114 0.20 8.31 9.24
CA LEU A 114 0.75 9.05 10.37
C LEU A 114 -0.33 9.59 11.33
N GLY A 115 -1.61 9.36 11.07
CA GLY A 115 -2.73 9.88 11.88
C GLY A 115 -2.98 11.38 11.72
N ILE A 116 -2.45 12.01 10.67
CA ILE A 116 -2.54 13.45 10.40
C ILE A 116 -3.69 13.72 9.42
N CYS A 117 -4.93 13.55 9.86
CA CYS A 117 -6.09 13.62 8.96
C CYS A 117 -6.51 15.05 8.58
N ASP A 118 -6.23 16.06 9.42
CA ASP A 118 -7.05 17.30 9.37
C ASP A 118 -6.35 18.60 8.96
N LEU A 119 -5.05 18.61 8.66
CA LEU A 119 -4.41 19.82 8.10
C LEU A 119 -4.76 20.02 6.62
N PRO A 120 -5.16 21.21 6.17
CA PRO A 120 -5.26 21.51 4.74
C PRO A 120 -3.87 21.45 4.09
N LEU A 121 -3.79 20.86 2.89
CA LEU A 121 -2.57 20.94 2.09
C LEU A 121 -2.46 22.38 1.60
N ALA A 122 -1.53 23.17 2.15
CA ALA A 122 -1.17 24.42 1.52
C ALA A 122 -0.62 24.09 0.12
N GLU A 123 -1.36 24.49 -0.92
CA GLU A 123 -0.81 24.56 -2.26
C GLU A 123 0.27 25.62 -2.22
N VAL A 124 1.52 25.19 -2.35
CA VAL A 124 2.62 26.12 -2.56
C VAL A 124 2.47 26.58 -3.99
N ASP A 125 1.76 27.69 -4.17
CA ASP A 125 1.75 28.42 -5.42
C ASP A 125 3.19 28.90 -5.63
N VAL A 126 3.91 28.21 -6.51
CA VAL A 126 5.28 28.59 -6.88
C VAL A 126 5.14 29.83 -7.75
N GLN A 127 4.97 30.98 -7.10
CA GLN A 127 5.01 32.28 -7.76
C GLN A 127 6.40 32.45 -8.38
N ASN A 128 6.38 32.39 -9.71
CA ASN A 128 7.50 32.61 -10.60
C ASN A 128 8.15 33.98 -10.28
N PRO A 129 9.42 34.05 -9.85
CA PRO A 129 10.01 35.30 -9.36
C PRO A 129 10.45 36.28 -10.46
N ASN A 130 9.96 36.15 -11.70
CA ASN A 130 10.50 36.87 -12.87
C ASN A 130 9.55 37.88 -13.54
N GLU A 131 8.63 38.50 -12.80
CA GLU A 131 7.95 39.73 -13.27
C GLU A 131 8.13 40.86 -12.25
N ALA A 132 9.33 41.44 -12.21
CA ALA A 132 9.53 42.71 -11.52
C ALA A 132 10.71 43.51 -12.08
N VAL A 133 10.73 43.83 -13.39
CA VAL A 133 11.38 45.07 -13.88
C VAL A 133 10.70 45.56 -15.17
N SER A 134 9.63 46.35 -15.02
CA SER A 134 9.28 47.40 -15.99
C SER A 134 8.34 48.42 -15.34
N ALA A 135 8.97 49.40 -14.71
CA ALA A 135 8.47 50.73 -14.33
C ALA A 135 9.69 51.38 -13.68
N THR A 136 10.32 52.44 -14.15
CA THR A 136 9.92 53.58 -15.00
C THR A 136 11.22 54.25 -15.47
#